data_AF-A0A938XSK4-F1
#
_entry.id   AF-A0A938XSK4-F1
#
_cell.length_a   1.000
_cell.length_b   1.000
_cell.length_c   1.000
_cell.angle_alpha   90.00
_cell.angle_beta   90.00
_cell.angle_gamma   90.00
#
_symmetry.space_group_name_H-M   'P 1'
#
loop_
_entity.id
_entity.type
_entity.pdbx_description
1 polymer ?
#
loop_
_entity_poly.entity_id
_entity_poly.type
_entity_poly.pdbx_seq_one_letter_code
_entity_poly.pdbx_strand_id
1 'polypeptide(L)'
;MSNIIGLLLLLILLIGISAPVNAFDLDSELDNWWFPYVGQFHGHWDLGVGAHMFNDHFNLRNLQLRTDVDLAPGIRVNSIIRSNEKFDTIDGFNPNFDEIYIEGYGFRDGEYGKLSASLKIGKMRYLRFPEPDLISKFDHVPGTEDLRYDDFETGYNGEMLTIDYKSDLGLGYHVTGINWDFGDRTGSNWIENYLFYHDQWGAIDFESRVGRLPFRHSAGDQIGSGKHLGYSGPGFNVYLGANWRGYKAGILYENIENEKYNEQDIRTGVMVQFAFSNVTELLGKLRFDYTRSPEGIVTHIPLGSGEFGFAQQKPKNAELVGEIKAKRIITYWQNGQSRNFYEHRVSKWGNTDPTETTVVMKTKSWRLELESLVSPHTSLRTWDDLVKWEEHRQGPAQLNQPVVYKFYKFVDSDE
;
A
#
# COMPACT_ATOMS: atom_id res chain seq x y z
N MET A 1 -3.01 31.12 -8.89
CA MET A 1 -2.72 29.67 -8.99
C MET A 1 -3.58 28.83 -8.04
N SER A 2 -3.86 29.26 -6.80
CA SER A 2 -4.75 28.57 -5.85
C SER A 2 -6.18 28.30 -6.37
N ASN A 3 -6.79 29.20 -7.15
CA ASN A 3 -8.16 29.02 -7.65
C ASN A 3 -8.34 27.98 -8.77
N ILE A 4 -7.27 27.60 -9.49
CA ILE A 4 -7.37 26.62 -10.60
C ILE A 4 -7.34 25.18 -10.06
N ILE A 5 -6.51 24.93 -9.03
CA ILE A 5 -6.42 23.63 -8.37
C ILE A 5 -7.70 23.33 -7.59
N GLY A 6 -8.27 24.34 -6.90
CA GLY A 6 -9.57 24.22 -6.26
C GLY A 6 -10.70 23.94 -7.25
N LEU A 7 -10.66 24.56 -8.45
CA LEU A 7 -11.65 24.31 -9.50
C LEU A 7 -11.51 22.88 -10.09
N LEU A 8 -10.28 22.38 -10.26
CA LEU A 8 -10.01 21.03 -10.76
C LEU A 8 -10.39 19.95 -9.73
N LEU A 9 -10.10 20.18 -8.44
CA LEU A 9 -10.54 19.31 -7.35
C LEU A 9 -12.06 19.30 -7.25
N LEU A 10 -12.71 20.47 -7.34
CA LEU A 10 -14.17 20.55 -7.37
C LEU A 10 -14.76 19.88 -8.62
N LEU A 11 -14.10 19.97 -9.78
CA LEU A 11 -14.55 19.31 -11.00
C LEU A 11 -14.45 17.78 -10.88
N ILE A 12 -13.34 17.26 -10.36
CA ILE A 12 -13.15 15.81 -10.13
C ILE A 12 -14.13 15.30 -9.06
N LEU A 13 -14.35 16.08 -8.00
CA LEU A 13 -15.31 15.76 -6.94
C LEU A 13 -16.75 15.84 -7.45
N LEU A 14 -17.08 16.82 -8.30
CA LEU A 14 -18.39 16.92 -8.96
C LEU A 14 -18.60 15.75 -9.93
N ILE A 15 -17.61 15.40 -10.75
CA ILE A 15 -17.68 14.22 -11.64
C ILE A 15 -17.89 12.93 -10.82
N GLY A 16 -17.28 12.81 -9.63
CA GLY A 16 -17.43 11.66 -8.74
C GLY A 16 -18.73 11.61 -7.92
N ILE A 17 -19.32 12.77 -7.58
CA ILE A 17 -20.51 12.87 -6.70
C ILE A 17 -21.82 13.07 -7.49
N SER A 18 -21.77 13.66 -8.68
CA SER A 18 -22.97 13.97 -9.49
C SER A 18 -23.31 12.92 -10.54
N ALA A 19 -22.94 11.64 -10.33
CA ALA A 19 -23.40 10.55 -11.18
C ALA A 19 -24.56 9.75 -10.55
N PRO A 20 -25.76 10.32 -10.34
CA PRO A 20 -26.98 9.56 -10.53
C PRO A 20 -27.41 9.68 -11.99
N VAL A 21 -27.40 8.54 -12.69
CA VAL A 21 -28.41 8.11 -13.68
C VAL A 21 -29.15 9.27 -14.38
N ASN A 22 -28.62 9.75 -15.51
CA ASN A 22 -29.35 10.05 -16.75
C ASN A 22 -28.47 10.84 -17.74
N ALA A 23 -28.13 10.16 -18.84
CA ALA A 23 -27.82 10.70 -20.18
C ALA A 23 -27.17 12.10 -20.26
N PHE A 24 -25.85 12.16 -20.04
CA PHE A 24 -25.00 13.02 -20.84
C PHE A 24 -24.17 12.12 -21.75
N ASP A 25 -24.30 12.34 -23.05
CA ASP A 25 -23.61 11.65 -24.13
C ASP A 25 -22.10 12.01 -24.09
N LEU A 26 -21.39 11.38 -23.15
CA LEU A 26 -19.94 11.41 -22.92
C LEU A 26 -19.28 10.11 -23.44
N ASP A 27 -20.01 9.35 -24.27
CA ASP A 27 -19.81 7.94 -24.63
C ASP A 27 -18.60 7.63 -25.53
N SER A 28 -17.59 8.51 -25.63
CA SER A 28 -16.36 8.17 -26.37
C SER A 28 -15.05 8.51 -25.65
N GLU A 29 -15.04 9.44 -24.70
CA GLU A 29 -13.81 9.79 -23.96
C GLU A 29 -13.70 9.06 -22.60
N LEU A 30 -14.82 8.62 -22.03
CA LEU A 30 -14.85 7.80 -20.80
C LEU A 30 -14.63 6.31 -21.04
N ASP A 31 -14.77 5.81 -22.28
CA ASP A 31 -14.67 4.38 -22.62
C ASP A 31 -13.35 3.73 -22.21
N ASN A 32 -12.27 4.50 -22.11
CA ASN A 32 -10.96 4.01 -21.74
C ASN A 32 -10.67 4.09 -20.23
N TRP A 33 -11.57 4.67 -19.43
CA TRP A 33 -11.43 4.68 -17.97
C TRP A 33 -12.04 3.43 -17.35
N TRP A 34 -11.30 2.83 -16.44
CA TRP A 34 -11.74 1.77 -15.56
C TRP A 34 -11.73 2.25 -14.13
N PHE A 35 -12.92 2.27 -13.53
CA PHE A 35 -13.15 2.52 -12.11
C PHE A 35 -13.48 1.20 -11.43
N PRO A 36 -12.53 0.59 -10.68
CA PRO A 36 -12.74 -0.72 -10.11
C PRO A 36 -13.92 -0.74 -9.14
N TYR A 37 -14.79 -1.74 -9.27
CA TYR A 37 -16.01 -1.85 -8.48
C TYR A 37 -16.47 -3.30 -8.38
N VAL A 38 -16.85 -3.74 -7.18
CA VAL A 38 -17.33 -5.10 -6.94
C VAL A 38 -18.75 -5.16 -6.37
N GLY A 39 -19.40 -4.00 -6.19
CA GLY A 39 -20.78 -3.85 -5.73
C GLY A 39 -20.91 -2.86 -4.56
N GLN A 40 -22.08 -2.26 -4.40
CA GLN A 40 -22.31 -1.25 -3.37
C GLN A 40 -22.33 -1.92 -1.99
N PHE A 41 -21.54 -1.41 -1.05
CA PHE A 41 -21.35 -2.01 0.26
C PHE A 41 -20.84 -3.46 0.21
N HIS A 42 -20.14 -3.82 -0.86
CA HIS A 42 -19.41 -5.09 -0.92
C HIS A 42 -18.02 -4.88 -0.33
N GLY A 43 -17.54 -5.85 0.44
CA GLY A 43 -16.29 -5.66 1.15
C GLY A 43 -15.92 -6.81 2.05
N HIS A 44 -14.92 -6.57 2.88
CA HIS A 44 -14.44 -7.56 3.83
C HIS A 44 -13.98 -6.89 5.13
N TRP A 45 -13.85 -7.72 6.16
CA TRP A 45 -13.26 -7.34 7.42
C TRP A 45 -12.31 -8.42 7.94
N ASP A 46 -11.29 -7.98 8.69
CA ASP A 46 -10.30 -8.83 9.34
C ASP A 46 -10.09 -8.32 10.78
N LEU A 47 -10.23 -9.21 11.75
CA LEU A 47 -9.99 -8.95 13.16
C LEU A 47 -8.78 -9.76 13.60
N GLY A 48 -7.81 -9.11 14.23
CA GLY A 48 -6.65 -9.80 14.75
C GLY A 48 -5.93 -9.03 15.85
N VAL A 49 -4.95 -9.68 16.48
CA VAL A 49 -4.15 -9.13 17.57
C VAL A 49 -2.67 -9.33 17.30
N GLY A 50 -1.85 -8.31 17.55
CA GLY A 50 -0.39 -8.45 17.50
C GLY A 50 0.13 -9.21 18.71
N ALA A 51 1.09 -10.10 18.51
CA ALA A 51 1.82 -10.75 19.58
C ALA A 51 3.32 -10.70 19.32
N HIS A 52 4.09 -10.45 20.37
CA HIS A 52 5.54 -10.47 20.35
C HIS A 52 6.03 -11.36 21.48
N MET A 53 6.92 -12.30 21.17
CA MET A 53 7.39 -13.28 22.13
C MET A 53 8.88 -13.50 22.01
N PHE A 54 9.52 -13.66 23.16
CA PHE A 54 10.91 -14.08 23.25
C PHE A 54 11.10 -14.96 24.50
N ASN A 55 12.36 -15.26 24.86
CA ASN A 55 12.66 -16.15 25.99
C ASN A 55 12.23 -15.57 27.35
N ASP A 56 12.06 -14.25 27.46
CA ASP A 56 11.81 -13.51 28.69
C ASP A 56 10.44 -12.81 28.73
N HIS A 57 9.70 -12.76 27.63
CA HIS A 57 8.39 -12.09 27.59
C HIS A 57 7.44 -12.66 26.53
N PHE A 58 6.14 -12.42 26.75
CA PHE A 58 5.06 -12.65 25.81
C PHE A 58 4.05 -11.51 25.92
N ASN A 59 3.98 -10.67 24.90
CA ASN A 59 3.16 -9.46 24.90
C ASN A 59 2.10 -9.54 23.81
N LEU A 60 0.83 -9.46 24.20
CA LEU A 60 -0.28 -9.20 23.29
C LEU A 60 -0.54 -7.71 23.20
N ARG A 61 -0.81 -7.21 22.01
CA ARG A 61 -1.00 -5.78 21.76
C ARG A 61 -1.92 -5.54 20.57
N ASN A 62 -2.63 -4.41 20.58
CA ASN A 62 -3.36 -3.89 19.42
C ASN A 62 -4.36 -4.91 18.85
N LEU A 63 -5.51 -5.09 19.49
CA LEU A 63 -6.66 -5.68 18.81
C LEU A 63 -7.06 -4.73 17.68
N GLN A 64 -7.04 -5.20 16.44
CA GLN A 64 -7.31 -4.41 15.25
C GLN A 64 -8.46 -4.99 14.45
N LEU A 65 -9.42 -4.14 14.08
CA LEU A 65 -10.43 -4.42 13.08
C LEU A 65 -10.08 -3.65 11.80
N ARG A 66 -9.99 -4.35 10.69
CA ARG A 66 -9.70 -3.79 9.36
C ARG A 66 -10.92 -3.96 8.48
N THR A 67 -11.19 -2.96 7.65
CA THR A 67 -12.32 -3.01 6.72
C THR A 67 -11.96 -2.35 5.40
N ASP A 68 -12.39 -2.93 4.29
CA ASP A 68 -12.37 -2.31 2.95
C ASP A 68 -13.74 -2.54 2.32
N VAL A 69 -14.37 -1.45 1.89
CA VAL A 69 -15.78 -1.42 1.45
C VAL A 69 -15.94 -0.54 0.22
N ASP A 70 -16.54 -1.08 -0.83
CA ASP A 70 -16.91 -0.30 -2.01
C ASP A 70 -18.18 0.51 -1.75
N LEU A 71 -18.16 1.78 -2.14
CA LEU A 71 -19.33 2.68 -2.06
C LEU A 71 -19.94 2.96 -3.42
N ALA A 72 -19.12 3.09 -4.45
CA ALA A 72 -19.51 3.37 -5.84
C ALA A 72 -18.35 2.98 -6.77
N PRO A 73 -18.53 3.03 -8.11
CA PRO A 73 -17.44 2.75 -9.04
C PRO A 73 -16.20 3.59 -8.76
N GLY A 74 -15.07 2.94 -8.47
CA GLY A 74 -13.81 3.62 -8.13
C GLY A 74 -13.80 4.32 -6.78
N ILE A 75 -14.85 4.21 -5.96
CA ILE A 75 -14.94 4.85 -4.64
C ILE A 75 -15.03 3.78 -3.56
N ARG A 76 -14.12 3.83 -2.59
CA ARG A 76 -14.10 2.91 -1.45
C ARG A 76 -13.77 3.60 -0.13
N VAL A 77 -14.08 2.93 0.96
CA VAL A 77 -13.64 3.27 2.32
C VAL A 77 -12.69 2.20 2.81
N ASN A 78 -11.57 2.63 3.37
CA ASN A 78 -10.67 1.77 4.12
C ASN A 78 -10.60 2.25 5.57
N SER A 79 -10.57 1.31 6.52
CA SER A 79 -10.31 1.62 7.92
C SER A 79 -9.47 0.57 8.62
N ILE A 80 -8.67 1.03 9.57
CA ILE A 80 -7.98 0.22 10.58
C ILE A 80 -8.33 0.82 11.94
N ILE A 81 -9.18 0.14 12.68
CA ILE A 81 -9.60 0.52 14.03
C ILE A 81 -8.80 -0.31 15.03
N ARG A 82 -8.19 0.35 16.01
CA ARG A 82 -7.49 -0.32 17.12
C ARG A 82 -8.28 -0.18 18.39
N SER A 83 -8.23 -1.18 19.27
CA SER A 83 -8.89 -1.11 20.58
C SER A 83 -8.32 -0.05 21.49
N ASN A 84 -7.04 0.30 21.34
CA ASN A 84 -6.28 1.17 22.22
C ASN A 84 -5.29 2.04 21.44
N GLU A 85 -4.96 3.19 22.02
CA GLU A 85 -4.01 4.15 21.45
C GLU A 85 -2.55 3.82 21.76
N LYS A 86 -2.31 3.02 22.80
CA LYS A 86 -0.96 2.73 23.33
C LYS A 86 -0.25 1.60 22.58
N PHE A 87 1.08 1.66 22.62
CA PHE A 87 1.99 0.72 21.96
C PHE A 87 1.80 -0.75 22.40
N ASP A 88 1.87 -1.03 23.71
CA ASP A 88 1.97 -2.38 24.28
C ASP A 88 0.84 -2.71 25.26
N THR A 89 -0.40 -2.71 24.79
CA THR A 89 -1.52 -3.21 25.61
C THR A 89 -2.71 -3.66 24.78
N ILE A 90 -3.44 -4.63 25.32
CA ILE A 90 -4.82 -4.96 24.92
C ILE A 90 -5.83 -4.52 25.98
N ASP A 91 -5.36 -4.03 27.14
CA ASP A 91 -6.19 -3.60 28.24
C ASP A 91 -6.72 -2.19 28.01
N GLY A 92 -7.97 -1.97 28.44
CA GLY A 92 -8.73 -0.78 28.10
C GLY A 92 -9.47 -0.93 26.77
N PHE A 93 -10.47 -0.08 26.59
CA PHE A 93 -11.22 0.02 25.34
C PHE A 93 -11.43 1.50 25.04
N ASN A 94 -10.47 2.08 24.30
CA ASN A 94 -10.54 3.44 23.77
C ASN A 94 -10.26 3.37 22.26
N PRO A 95 -11.27 2.98 21.46
CA PRO A 95 -11.05 2.67 20.06
C PRO A 95 -10.61 3.91 19.28
N ASN A 96 -9.56 3.76 18.47
CA ASN A 96 -9.01 4.83 17.64
C ASN A 96 -8.77 4.34 16.20
N PHE A 97 -8.99 5.23 15.23
CA PHE A 97 -8.67 5.00 13.84
C PHE A 97 -7.17 5.20 13.61
N ASP A 98 -6.48 4.09 13.35
CA ASP A 98 -5.11 4.14 12.85
C ASP A 98 -5.07 4.56 11.39
N GLU A 99 -6.08 4.12 10.63
CA GLU A 99 -6.44 4.60 9.30
C GLU A 99 -7.95 4.73 9.19
N ILE A 100 -8.42 5.79 8.53
CA ILE A 100 -9.77 5.92 8.01
C ILE A 100 -9.75 6.93 6.88
N TYR A 101 -10.05 6.48 5.67
CA TYR A 101 -10.10 7.37 4.51
C TYR A 101 -11.09 6.87 3.46
N ILE A 102 -11.60 7.82 2.69
CA ILE A 102 -12.30 7.57 1.45
C ILE A 102 -11.28 7.69 0.31
N GLU A 103 -11.29 6.75 -0.62
CA GLU A 103 -10.45 6.77 -1.82
C GLU A 103 -11.31 6.76 -3.08
N GLY A 104 -11.13 7.77 -3.93
CA GLY A 104 -11.61 7.78 -5.32
C GLY A 104 -10.44 7.47 -6.25
N TYR A 105 -10.52 6.44 -7.07
CA TYR A 105 -9.42 6.00 -7.92
C TYR A 105 -9.87 5.37 -9.24
N GLY A 106 -9.01 5.47 -10.25
CA GLY A 106 -9.28 4.94 -11.57
C GLY A 106 -8.02 4.76 -12.41
N PHE A 107 -8.22 4.04 -13.51
CA PHE A 107 -7.19 3.67 -14.47
C PHE A 107 -7.63 4.06 -15.87
N ARG A 108 -6.75 4.61 -16.69
CA ARG A 108 -7.00 4.82 -18.11
C ARG A 108 -5.93 4.11 -18.92
N ASP A 109 -6.35 3.10 -19.66
CA ASP A 109 -5.47 2.44 -20.63
C ASP A 109 -5.49 3.26 -21.94
N GLY A 110 -4.30 3.65 -22.41
CA GLY A 110 -4.12 4.40 -23.65
C GLY A 110 -3.26 3.65 -24.65
N GLU A 111 -3.08 4.22 -25.85
CA GLU A 111 -2.28 3.59 -26.93
C GLU A 111 -0.81 3.37 -26.55
N TYR A 112 -0.26 4.23 -25.70
CA TYR A 112 1.19 4.25 -25.38
C TYR A 112 1.51 3.92 -23.91
N GLY A 113 0.50 3.55 -23.12
CA GLY A 113 0.69 3.29 -21.70
C GLY A 113 -0.57 3.49 -20.87
N LYS A 114 -0.37 3.47 -19.55
CA LYS A 114 -1.43 3.49 -18.55
C LYS A 114 -1.30 4.70 -17.63
N LEU A 115 -2.38 5.46 -17.51
CA LEU A 115 -2.53 6.52 -16.51
C LEU A 115 -3.33 5.97 -15.32
N SER A 116 -2.92 6.29 -14.11
CA SER A 116 -3.60 5.93 -12.88
C SER A 116 -3.73 7.18 -12.01
N ALA A 117 -4.88 7.38 -11.39
CA ALA A 117 -5.10 8.48 -10.47
C ALA A 117 -5.85 8.00 -9.23
N SER A 118 -5.48 8.54 -8.06
CA SER A 118 -6.15 8.30 -6.79
C SER A 118 -6.21 9.58 -5.97
N LEU A 119 -7.36 9.84 -5.34
CA LEU A 119 -7.58 10.87 -4.34
C LEU A 119 -8.03 10.20 -3.05
N LYS A 120 -7.24 10.32 -1.99
CA LYS A 120 -7.55 9.84 -0.64
C LYS A 120 -7.86 11.02 0.27
N ILE A 121 -8.93 10.92 1.05
CA ILE A 121 -9.33 11.97 2.01
C ILE A 121 -9.53 11.33 3.38
N GLY A 122 -8.78 11.79 4.38
CA GLY A 122 -8.88 11.33 5.78
C GLY A 122 -7.53 11.12 6.46
N LYS A 123 -7.41 10.03 7.22
CA LYS A 123 -6.18 9.57 7.87
C LYS A 123 -5.66 8.31 7.18
N MET A 124 -4.51 8.42 6.53
CA MET A 124 -3.89 7.34 5.76
C MET A 124 -2.41 7.24 6.10
N ARG A 125 -1.83 6.06 5.97
CA ARG A 125 -0.42 5.86 6.30
C ARG A 125 0.43 5.37 5.13
N TYR A 126 -0.22 5.06 4.01
CA TYR A 126 0.43 4.52 2.84
C TYR A 126 0.17 5.36 1.61
N LEU A 127 1.28 5.75 1.01
CA LEU A 127 1.32 6.56 -0.19
C LEU A 127 1.07 5.75 -1.45
N ARG A 128 1.36 4.44 -1.43
CA ARG A 128 1.54 3.71 -2.70
C ARG A 128 0.20 3.48 -3.41
N PHE A 129 0.14 3.99 -4.63
CA PHE A 129 -0.90 3.77 -5.62
C PHE A 129 -0.25 3.91 -7.00
N PRO A 130 -0.61 3.10 -8.01
CA PRO A 130 -1.66 2.08 -8.01
C PRO A 130 -1.28 0.68 -7.51
N GLU A 131 -0.06 0.22 -7.77
CA GLU A 131 0.54 -1.00 -7.21
C GLU A 131 2.00 -0.66 -6.90
N PRO A 132 2.58 -1.11 -5.76
CA PRO A 132 3.99 -0.89 -5.48
C PRO A 132 4.89 -1.50 -6.56
N ASP A 133 5.70 -0.66 -7.17
CA ASP A 133 6.86 -1.01 -8.00
C ASP A 133 8.05 -1.54 -7.15
N LEU A 134 9.23 -1.73 -7.74
CA LEU A 134 10.35 -2.41 -7.05
C LEU A 134 10.96 -1.55 -5.95
N ILE A 135 11.20 -0.26 -6.22
CA ILE A 135 11.85 0.61 -5.24
C ILE A 135 10.88 1.01 -4.13
N SER A 136 9.58 1.16 -4.43
CA SER A 136 8.62 1.55 -3.40
C SER A 136 8.52 0.49 -2.33
N LYS A 137 8.81 -0.79 -2.61
CA LYS A 137 8.84 -1.86 -1.58
C LYS A 137 9.74 -1.52 -0.39
N PHE A 138 10.84 -0.81 -0.61
CA PHE A 138 11.75 -0.33 0.44
C PHE A 138 11.18 0.84 1.25
N ASP A 139 10.05 1.43 0.85
CA ASP A 139 9.45 2.55 1.59
C ASP A 139 9.07 2.05 2.98
N HIS A 140 9.40 2.86 3.97
CA HIS A 140 9.15 2.48 5.34
C HIS A 140 7.66 2.28 5.57
N VAL A 141 7.38 1.27 6.38
CA VAL A 141 6.09 1.15 7.04
C VAL A 141 5.89 2.36 7.96
N PRO A 142 4.64 2.75 8.20
CA PRO A 142 4.36 3.83 9.14
C PRO A 142 5.00 3.54 10.50
N GLY A 143 5.84 4.46 10.97
CA GLY A 143 6.54 4.33 12.24
C GLY A 143 5.57 4.27 13.43
N THR A 144 6.09 3.98 14.62
CA THR A 144 5.28 3.75 15.85
C THR A 144 5.46 4.84 16.89
N GLU A 145 6.02 5.99 16.50
CA GLU A 145 6.34 7.11 17.38
C GLU A 145 5.09 7.71 18.02
N ASP A 146 4.01 7.88 17.25
CA ASP A 146 2.69 8.36 17.71
C ASP A 146 2.02 7.44 18.75
N LEU A 147 2.51 6.20 18.92
CA LEU A 147 2.03 5.27 19.94
C LEU A 147 2.81 5.34 21.25
N ARG A 148 3.97 6.00 21.20
CA ARG A 148 4.96 6.08 22.27
C ARG A 148 5.10 7.49 22.83
N TYR A 149 4.77 8.50 22.03
CA TYR A 149 4.97 9.91 22.33
C TYR A 149 3.74 10.71 21.87
N ASP A 150 3.23 11.57 22.74
CA ASP A 150 1.98 12.31 22.50
C ASP A 150 2.11 13.39 21.39
N ASP A 151 3.32 13.92 21.16
CA ASP A 151 3.57 15.01 20.19
C ASP A 151 4.02 14.52 18.80
N PHE A 152 3.71 13.27 18.43
CA PHE A 152 4.17 12.66 17.18
C PHE A 152 3.03 12.25 16.28
N GLU A 153 3.15 12.62 15.00
CA GLU A 153 2.25 12.22 13.94
C GLU A 153 3.01 11.34 12.93
N THR A 154 2.50 10.14 12.69
CA THR A 154 3.08 9.15 11.76
C THR A 154 2.14 8.79 10.61
N GLY A 155 0.97 9.43 10.53
CA GLY A 155 -0.01 9.26 9.46
C GLY A 155 -0.21 10.55 8.66
N TYR A 156 -0.44 10.41 7.36
CA TYR A 156 -0.85 11.49 6.48
C TYR A 156 -2.32 11.83 6.75
N ASN A 157 -2.57 12.96 7.40
CA ASN A 157 -3.91 13.43 7.75
C ASN A 157 -4.28 14.59 6.83
N GLY A 158 -5.03 14.29 5.77
CA GLY A 158 -5.23 15.26 4.70
C GLY A 158 -6.03 14.77 3.51
N GLU A 159 -5.97 15.58 2.45
CA GLU A 159 -6.35 15.24 1.08
C GLU A 159 -5.08 14.91 0.28
N MET A 160 -4.95 13.67 -0.19
CA MET A 160 -3.78 13.19 -0.91
C MET A 160 -4.14 12.80 -2.34
N LEU A 161 -3.50 13.47 -3.30
CA LEU A 161 -3.65 13.19 -4.72
C LEU A 161 -2.39 12.47 -5.23
N THR A 162 -2.59 11.34 -5.88
CA THR A 162 -1.55 10.55 -6.53
C THR A 162 -1.89 10.39 -8.01
N ILE A 163 -0.93 10.70 -8.89
CA ILE A 163 -1.03 10.50 -10.33
C ILE A 163 0.21 9.75 -10.78
N ASP A 164 -0.01 8.68 -11.55
CA ASP A 164 1.04 7.83 -12.09
C ASP A 164 0.79 7.58 -13.57
N TYR A 165 1.79 7.82 -14.42
CA TYR A 165 1.76 7.45 -15.82
C TYR A 165 2.93 6.52 -16.12
N LYS A 166 2.64 5.36 -16.70
CA LYS A 166 3.63 4.39 -17.16
C LYS A 166 3.44 4.10 -18.63
N SER A 167 4.47 4.36 -19.43
CA SER A 167 4.50 3.98 -20.84
C SER A 167 4.82 2.49 -21.03
N ASP A 168 4.48 1.97 -22.21
CA ASP A 168 4.81 0.59 -22.59
C ASP A 168 6.32 0.34 -22.73
N LEU A 169 7.11 1.41 -22.86
CA LEU A 169 8.57 1.38 -22.88
C LEU A 169 9.20 1.32 -21.47
N GLY A 170 8.38 1.34 -20.42
CA GLY A 170 8.86 1.32 -19.04
C GLY A 170 9.25 2.68 -18.45
N LEU A 171 9.24 3.74 -19.26
CA LEU A 171 9.38 5.13 -18.80
C LEU A 171 8.08 5.62 -18.18
N GLY A 172 8.16 6.39 -17.10
CA GLY A 172 6.98 6.94 -16.46
C GLY A 172 7.23 8.18 -15.63
N TYR A 173 6.14 8.74 -15.13
CA TYR A 173 6.11 9.92 -14.27
C TYR A 173 5.15 9.67 -13.11
N HIS A 174 5.60 10.00 -11.91
CA HIS A 174 4.86 9.81 -10.69
C HIS A 174 4.82 11.11 -9.88
N VAL A 175 3.65 11.44 -9.34
CA VAL A 175 3.49 12.59 -8.45
C VAL A 175 2.49 12.27 -7.34
N THR A 176 2.89 12.60 -6.11
CA THR A 176 2.03 12.54 -4.92
C THR A 176 2.08 13.89 -4.22
N GLY A 177 0.93 14.54 -4.08
CA GLY A 177 0.75 15.79 -3.35
C GLY A 177 -0.25 15.62 -2.20
N ILE A 178 -0.08 16.39 -1.13
CA ILE A 178 -0.98 16.39 0.02
C ILE A 178 -1.35 17.82 0.42
N ASN A 179 -2.61 18.00 0.82
CA ASN A 179 -3.08 19.11 1.63
C ASN A 179 -3.34 18.61 3.05
N TRP A 180 -2.69 19.21 4.05
CA TRP A 180 -2.82 18.87 5.47
C TRP A 180 -3.90 19.74 6.12
N ASP A 181 -5.00 19.12 6.53
CA ASP A 181 -6.17 19.77 7.10
C ASP A 181 -6.93 18.94 8.16
N PHE A 182 -6.55 17.68 8.37
CA PHE A 182 -7.18 16.78 9.35
C PHE A 182 -6.28 16.43 10.56
N GLY A 183 -5.16 17.13 10.77
CA GLY A 183 -4.19 16.85 11.83
C GLY A 183 -3.46 18.11 12.33
N ASP A 184 -2.31 17.91 12.98
CA ASP A 184 -1.51 19.02 13.56
C ASP A 184 -0.73 19.80 12.48
N ARG A 185 -0.52 19.18 11.32
CA ARG A 185 0.11 19.81 10.16
C ARG A 185 -0.89 20.63 9.37
N THR A 186 -0.40 21.70 8.75
CA THR A 186 -1.19 22.59 7.90
C THR A 186 -0.48 22.91 6.59
N GLY A 187 -1.25 23.28 5.57
CA GLY A 187 -0.75 23.68 4.26
C GLY A 187 -0.62 22.52 3.29
N SER A 188 -0.02 22.75 2.12
CA SER A 188 0.09 21.74 1.07
C SER A 188 1.53 21.58 0.60
N ASN A 189 1.92 20.35 0.24
CA ASN A 189 3.25 20.09 -0.32
C ASN A 189 3.28 18.86 -1.22
N TRP A 190 4.34 18.76 -2.03
CA TRP A 190 4.66 17.56 -2.79
C TRP A 190 5.41 16.57 -1.91
N ILE A 191 4.93 15.32 -1.86
CA ILE A 191 5.60 14.20 -1.21
C ILE A 191 6.52 13.50 -2.22
N GLU A 192 6.05 13.35 -3.47
CA GLU A 192 6.80 12.69 -4.53
C GLU A 192 6.57 13.43 -5.84
N ASN A 193 7.62 13.58 -6.65
CA ASN A 193 7.54 14.09 -8.01
C ASN A 193 8.78 13.63 -8.78
N TYR A 194 8.67 12.54 -9.53
CA TYR A 194 9.84 11.95 -10.20
C TYR A 194 9.50 11.32 -11.54
N LEU A 195 10.52 11.25 -12.38
CA LEU A 195 10.55 10.37 -13.54
C LEU A 195 11.12 9.03 -13.11
N PHE A 196 10.60 7.95 -13.69
CA PHE A 196 11.13 6.62 -13.47
C PHE A 196 11.32 5.85 -14.77
N TYR A 197 12.21 4.88 -14.72
CA TYR A 197 12.36 3.86 -15.74
C TYR A 197 12.38 2.49 -15.07
N HIS A 198 11.60 1.57 -15.59
CA HIS A 198 11.52 0.20 -15.11
C HIS A 198 11.55 -0.75 -16.30
N ASP A 199 12.41 -1.76 -16.26
CA ASP A 199 12.44 -2.82 -17.26
C ASP A 199 12.88 -4.16 -16.65
N GLN A 200 12.57 -5.25 -17.35
CA GLN A 200 12.94 -6.61 -16.98
C GLN A 200 13.61 -7.32 -18.17
N TRP A 201 14.92 -7.56 -18.07
CA TRP A 201 15.70 -8.27 -19.08
C TRP A 201 15.94 -9.72 -18.67
N GLY A 202 14.98 -10.58 -19.01
CA GLY A 202 15.01 -12.00 -18.66
C GLY A 202 14.97 -12.20 -17.15
N ALA A 203 16.11 -12.56 -16.57
CA ALA A 203 16.26 -12.75 -15.12
C ALA A 203 16.60 -11.45 -14.38
N ILE A 204 16.94 -10.36 -15.06
CA ILE A 204 17.37 -9.11 -14.42
C ILE A 204 16.18 -8.16 -14.31
N ASP A 205 15.94 -7.64 -13.10
CA ASP A 205 14.97 -6.57 -12.85
C ASP A 205 15.74 -5.26 -12.63
N PHE A 206 15.33 -4.17 -13.28
CA PHE A 206 15.93 -2.85 -13.10
C PHE A 206 14.85 -1.81 -12.87
N GLU A 207 15.11 -0.92 -11.91
CA GLU A 207 14.30 0.28 -11.72
C GLU A 207 15.19 1.45 -11.34
N SER A 208 14.90 2.63 -11.85
CA SER A 208 15.57 3.87 -11.43
C SER A 208 14.58 5.02 -11.38
N ARG A 209 14.76 5.94 -10.43
CA ARG A 209 13.98 7.17 -10.33
C ARG A 209 14.89 8.37 -10.19
N VAL A 210 14.44 9.50 -10.71
CA VAL A 210 15.11 10.78 -10.56
C VAL A 210 14.09 11.90 -10.43
N GLY A 211 14.31 12.80 -9.48
CA GLY A 211 13.41 13.91 -9.20
C GLY A 211 13.31 14.17 -7.70
N ARG A 212 12.13 14.60 -7.25
CA ARG A 212 11.82 14.81 -5.83
C ARG A 212 11.32 13.50 -5.22
N LEU A 213 12.15 12.90 -4.37
CA LEU A 213 11.92 11.61 -3.72
C LEU A 213 11.57 11.80 -2.24
N PRO A 214 10.73 10.94 -1.66
CA PRO A 214 10.34 11.04 -0.26
C PRO A 214 11.50 10.60 0.64
N PHE A 215 11.71 11.30 1.76
CA PHE A 215 12.68 10.83 2.75
C PHE A 215 12.19 9.59 3.49
N ARG A 216 13.05 8.58 3.61
CA ARG A 216 12.83 7.42 4.47
C ARG A 216 13.27 7.83 5.89
N HIS A 217 12.43 7.68 6.92
CA HIS A 217 12.66 8.33 8.22
C HIS A 217 14.08 8.23 8.83
N SER A 218 14.45 9.35 9.48
CA SER A 218 15.64 9.73 10.25
C SER A 218 16.98 9.16 9.77
N ALA A 219 17.53 9.75 8.70
CA ALA A 219 18.98 9.92 8.58
C ALA A 219 19.35 11.32 9.12
N GLY A 220 20.48 11.40 9.82
CA GLY A 220 20.91 12.54 10.65
C GLY A 220 20.90 12.20 12.14
N ASP A 221 21.56 13.03 12.97
CA ASP A 221 21.79 12.82 14.42
C ASP A 221 20.51 12.67 15.29
N GLN A 222 19.32 12.71 14.70
CA GLN A 222 18.03 12.54 15.36
C GLN A 222 17.26 11.32 14.83
N ILE A 223 17.82 10.13 15.07
CA ILE A 223 17.13 8.84 14.92
C ILE A 223 15.80 8.91 15.69
N GLY A 224 14.68 8.53 15.06
CA GLY A 224 13.37 8.42 15.71
C GLY A 224 12.56 9.72 15.75
N SER A 225 12.99 10.79 15.07
CA SER A 225 12.13 11.96 14.92
C SER A 225 11.17 11.74 13.73
N GLY A 226 9.89 11.46 14.01
CA GLY A 226 8.78 11.48 13.02
C GLY A 226 8.61 12.82 12.27
N LYS A 227 9.55 13.77 12.44
CA LYS A 227 9.57 15.11 11.86
C LYS A 227 9.64 15.13 10.34
N HIS A 228 10.10 14.07 9.69
CA HIS A 228 10.26 14.00 8.23
C HIS A 228 9.02 13.48 7.47
N LEU A 229 7.90 13.21 8.13
CA LEU A 229 6.68 12.76 7.46
C LEU A 229 6.25 13.79 6.40
N GLY A 230 6.07 13.32 5.17
CA GLY A 230 5.70 14.15 4.01
C GLY A 230 6.81 15.05 3.46
N TYR A 231 8.05 14.97 3.97
CA TYR A 231 9.17 15.70 3.39
C TYR A 231 9.78 14.94 2.22
N SER A 232 10.32 15.70 1.28
CA SER A 232 10.93 15.18 0.05
C SER A 232 12.03 16.10 -0.43
N GLY A 233 12.99 15.55 -1.18
CA GLY A 233 14.17 16.28 -1.67
C GLY A 233 14.58 15.80 -3.07
N PRO A 234 15.35 16.61 -3.81
CA PRO A 234 15.87 16.18 -5.10
C PRO A 234 16.88 15.04 -4.93
N GLY A 235 16.85 14.06 -5.82
CA GLY A 235 17.72 12.90 -5.72
C GLY A 235 17.47 11.86 -6.78
N PHE A 236 18.07 10.69 -6.57
CA PHE A 236 17.85 9.51 -7.39
C PHE A 236 17.92 8.24 -6.55
N ASN A 237 17.28 7.19 -7.03
CA ASN A 237 17.48 5.85 -6.54
C ASN A 237 17.53 4.84 -7.68
N VAL A 238 18.25 3.76 -7.46
CA VAL A 238 18.48 2.69 -8.43
C VAL A 238 18.35 1.36 -7.73
N TYR A 239 17.54 0.48 -8.31
CA TYR A 239 17.41 -0.90 -7.93
C TYR A 239 17.90 -1.82 -9.05
N LEU A 240 18.70 -2.82 -8.67
CA LEU A 240 19.10 -3.90 -9.54
C LEU A 240 18.84 -5.23 -8.85
N GLY A 241 18.05 -6.08 -9.49
CA GLY A 241 17.67 -7.39 -8.99
C GLY A 241 17.87 -8.51 -9.99
N ALA A 242 17.88 -9.73 -9.46
CA ALA A 242 17.88 -10.96 -10.22
C ALA A 242 16.74 -11.87 -9.76
N ASN A 243 16.08 -12.53 -10.71
CA ASN A 243 15.02 -13.50 -10.53
C ASN A 243 15.50 -14.89 -10.93
N TRP A 244 15.38 -15.84 -10.02
CA TRP A 244 15.68 -17.24 -10.26
C TRP A 244 14.60 -18.14 -9.68
N ARG A 245 13.88 -18.86 -10.55
CA ARG A 245 12.84 -19.84 -10.18
C ARG A 245 11.78 -19.29 -9.21
N GLY A 246 11.41 -18.02 -9.38
CA GLY A 246 10.40 -17.36 -8.57
C GLY A 246 10.93 -16.72 -7.28
N TYR A 247 12.21 -16.89 -6.97
CA TYR A 247 12.90 -16.08 -5.96
C TYR A 247 13.46 -14.83 -6.64
N LYS A 248 13.32 -13.66 -6.01
CA LYS A 248 14.01 -12.45 -6.44
C LYS A 248 14.93 -11.95 -5.33
N ALA A 249 16.11 -11.50 -5.70
CA ALA A 249 17.00 -10.79 -4.78
C ALA A 249 17.56 -9.56 -5.49
N GLY A 250 17.71 -8.45 -4.79
CA GLY A 250 18.31 -7.27 -5.38
C GLY A 250 18.76 -6.23 -4.38
N ILE A 251 19.46 -5.24 -4.90
CA ILE A 251 20.08 -4.17 -4.14
C ILE A 251 19.50 -2.82 -4.55
N LEU A 252 19.35 -1.94 -3.57
CA LEU A 252 18.97 -0.55 -3.73
C LEU A 252 20.16 0.34 -3.40
N TYR A 253 20.34 1.40 -4.17
CA TYR A 253 21.15 2.56 -3.81
C TYR A 253 20.29 3.82 -3.96
N GLU A 254 20.32 4.69 -2.96
CA GLU A 254 19.56 5.93 -2.93
C GLU A 254 20.43 7.08 -2.46
N ASN A 255 20.22 8.25 -3.07
CA ASN A 255 20.88 9.49 -2.73
C ASN A 255 19.90 10.65 -2.90
N ILE A 256 19.50 11.26 -1.79
CA ILE A 256 18.53 12.35 -1.72
C ILE A 256 19.13 13.52 -0.96
N GLU A 257 19.03 14.73 -1.52
CA GLU A 257 19.45 15.95 -0.86
C GLU A 257 18.38 16.46 0.10
N ASN A 258 18.78 16.80 1.32
CA ASN A 258 17.93 17.35 2.37
C ASN A 258 18.15 18.85 2.54
N GLU A 259 17.41 19.64 1.77
CA GLU A 259 17.47 21.12 1.78
C GLU A 259 17.28 21.72 3.18
N LYS A 260 16.42 21.12 4.03
CA LYS A 260 16.11 21.66 5.35
C LYS A 260 17.30 21.61 6.31
N TYR A 261 18.18 20.63 6.15
CA TYR A 261 19.33 20.41 7.02
C TYR A 261 20.67 20.58 6.29
N ASN A 262 20.64 20.87 4.99
CA ASN A 262 21.82 20.92 4.12
C ASN A 262 22.66 19.62 4.22
N GLU A 263 21.97 18.48 4.17
CA GLU A 263 22.53 17.14 4.34
C GLU A 263 22.24 16.26 3.12
N GLN A 264 22.99 15.18 2.96
CA GLN A 264 22.77 14.17 1.93
C GLN A 264 22.36 12.85 2.57
N ASP A 265 21.13 12.39 2.31
CA ASP A 265 20.61 11.11 2.78
C ASP A 265 20.99 10.03 1.75
N ILE A 266 22.02 9.25 2.08
CA ILE A 266 22.50 8.15 1.23
C ILE A 266 22.14 6.84 1.91
N ARG A 267 21.46 5.96 1.18
CA ARG A 267 21.01 4.67 1.71
C ARG A 267 21.34 3.53 0.77
N THR A 268 21.55 2.35 1.36
CA THR A 268 21.63 1.09 0.62
C THR A 268 20.60 0.12 1.14
N GLY A 269 20.03 -0.71 0.25
CA GLY A 269 19.00 -1.67 0.61
C GLY A 269 19.20 -3.03 -0.03
N VAL A 270 18.61 -4.04 0.60
CA VAL A 270 18.53 -5.42 0.10
C VAL A 270 17.08 -5.86 0.11
N MET A 271 16.58 -6.41 -0.99
CA MET A 271 15.27 -7.04 -1.05
C MET A 271 15.42 -8.52 -1.40
N VAL A 272 14.65 -9.36 -0.71
CA VAL A 272 14.45 -10.77 -1.05
C VAL A 272 12.96 -11.04 -1.18
N GLN A 273 12.52 -11.46 -2.36
CA GLN A 273 11.17 -11.95 -2.62
C GLN A 273 11.19 -13.47 -2.71
N PHE A 274 10.30 -14.11 -1.98
CA PHE A 274 10.27 -15.57 -1.86
C PHE A 274 9.36 -16.20 -2.92
N ALA A 275 9.78 -17.34 -3.47
CA ALA A 275 8.90 -18.19 -4.27
C ALA A 275 7.81 -18.80 -3.39
N PHE A 276 6.62 -19.03 -3.96
CA PHE A 276 5.54 -19.66 -3.22
C PHE A 276 5.91 -21.09 -2.80
N SER A 277 5.75 -21.37 -1.51
CA SER A 277 5.99 -22.66 -0.88
C SER A 277 5.11 -22.83 0.37
N ASN A 278 4.99 -24.08 0.85
CA ASN A 278 4.29 -24.37 2.10
C ASN A 278 4.88 -23.59 3.30
N VAL A 279 6.19 -23.30 3.28
CA VAL A 279 6.85 -22.50 4.32
C VAL A 279 6.39 -21.05 4.25
N THR A 280 6.45 -20.41 3.08
CA THR A 280 5.97 -19.03 2.92
C THR A 280 4.47 -18.89 3.20
N GLU A 281 3.67 -19.93 2.93
CA GLU A 281 2.25 -19.96 3.29
C GLU A 281 2.07 -20.06 4.81
N LEU A 282 2.83 -20.92 5.49
CA LEU A 282 2.79 -21.03 6.96
C LEU A 282 3.18 -19.71 7.62
N LEU A 283 4.30 -19.12 7.21
CA LEU A 283 4.77 -17.83 7.72
C LEU A 283 3.74 -16.72 7.44
N GLY A 284 3.10 -16.73 6.27
CA GLY A 284 2.04 -15.78 5.93
C GLY A 284 0.77 -15.95 6.76
N LYS A 285 0.32 -17.18 7.01
CA LYS A 285 -0.85 -17.46 7.87
C LYS A 285 -0.60 -17.04 9.32
N LEU A 286 0.60 -17.29 9.82
CA LEU A 286 1.03 -16.85 11.14
C LEU A 286 1.41 -15.37 11.16
N ARG A 287 1.39 -14.68 10.02
CA ARG A 287 1.81 -13.28 9.91
C ARG A 287 3.17 -13.03 10.59
N PHE A 288 4.09 -13.96 10.37
CA PHE A 288 5.35 -14.09 11.10
C PHE A 288 6.39 -13.09 10.62
N ASP A 289 7.11 -12.50 11.58
CA ASP A 289 8.35 -11.74 11.37
C ASP A 289 9.34 -12.03 12.50
N TYR A 290 10.64 -11.88 12.21
CA TYR A 290 11.70 -11.97 13.21
C TYR A 290 12.34 -10.60 13.39
N THR A 291 12.20 -10.06 14.61
CA THR A 291 12.86 -8.82 15.00
C THR A 291 14.14 -9.09 15.76
N ARG A 292 15.13 -8.23 15.53
CA ARG A 292 16.45 -8.28 16.18
C ARG A 292 16.63 -7.20 17.25
N SER A 293 15.78 -6.17 17.26
CA SER A 293 15.84 -5.06 18.22
C SER A 293 14.44 -4.51 18.56
N PRO A 294 13.79 -4.97 19.64
CA PRO A 294 14.21 -6.06 20.54
C PRO A 294 14.19 -7.40 19.82
N GLU A 295 14.98 -8.36 20.30
CA GLU A 295 14.99 -9.71 19.74
C GLU A 295 13.67 -10.43 20.05
N GLY A 296 13.07 -11.06 19.04
CA GLY A 296 11.73 -11.61 19.21
C GLY A 296 11.12 -12.21 17.97
N ILE A 297 10.18 -13.11 18.19
CA ILE A 297 9.22 -13.55 17.18
C ILE A 297 8.03 -12.62 17.25
N VAL A 298 7.62 -12.11 16.10
CA VAL A 298 6.39 -11.34 15.99
C VAL A 298 5.40 -11.98 15.06
N THR A 299 4.14 -11.87 15.45
CA THR A 299 3.01 -12.43 14.73
C THR A 299 1.82 -11.50 14.88
N HIS A 300 0.94 -11.50 13.89
CA HIS A 300 -0.40 -10.97 14.03
C HIS A 300 -1.38 -12.14 13.95
N ILE A 301 -1.99 -12.48 15.07
CA ILE A 301 -2.87 -13.64 15.21
C ILE A 301 -4.25 -13.27 14.66
N PRO A 302 -4.73 -13.92 13.58
CA PRO A 302 -6.08 -13.70 13.09
C PRO A 302 -7.10 -14.28 14.08
N LEU A 303 -8.05 -13.46 14.52
CA LEU A 303 -9.13 -13.85 15.43
C LEU A 303 -10.43 -14.12 14.68
N GLY A 304 -10.66 -13.42 13.57
CA GLY A 304 -11.82 -13.60 12.72
C GLY A 304 -11.69 -12.82 11.42
N SER A 305 -12.44 -13.25 10.41
CA SER A 305 -12.55 -12.53 9.15
C SER A 305 -13.90 -12.81 8.53
N GLY A 306 -14.40 -11.88 7.72
CA GLY A 306 -15.62 -12.07 6.97
C GLY A 306 -15.66 -11.27 5.69
N GLU A 307 -16.52 -11.71 4.79
CA GLU A 307 -16.81 -11.09 3.50
C GLU A 307 -18.30 -10.79 3.48
N PHE A 308 -18.70 -9.67 2.89
CA PHE A 308 -20.10 -9.26 2.80
C PHE A 308 -20.41 -8.66 1.43
N GLY A 309 -21.66 -8.82 0.98
CA GLY A 309 -22.10 -8.48 -0.37
C GLY A 309 -21.83 -9.56 -1.43
N PHE A 310 -20.98 -10.55 -1.15
CA PHE A 310 -20.64 -11.58 -2.13
C PHE A 310 -21.48 -12.86 -2.02
N ALA A 311 -21.72 -13.50 -3.16
CA ALA A 311 -22.23 -14.86 -3.19
C ALA A 311 -21.13 -15.85 -2.74
N GLN A 312 -21.49 -16.80 -1.88
CA GLN A 312 -20.53 -17.78 -1.33
C GLN A 312 -19.98 -18.73 -2.40
N GLN A 313 -20.80 -19.05 -3.40
CA GLN A 313 -20.48 -19.98 -4.47
C GLN A 313 -21.06 -19.52 -5.80
N LYS A 314 -20.50 -20.08 -6.89
CA LYS A 314 -21.02 -19.90 -8.24
C LYS A 314 -22.52 -20.26 -8.27
N PRO A 315 -23.42 -19.38 -8.75
CA PRO A 315 -24.82 -19.71 -8.95
C PRO A 315 -24.99 -20.89 -9.93
N LYS A 316 -26.03 -21.70 -9.71
CA LYS A 316 -26.42 -22.73 -10.69
C LYS A 316 -26.88 -22.04 -11.97
N ASN A 317 -26.52 -22.60 -13.13
CA ASN A 317 -26.84 -22.05 -14.47
C ASN A 317 -26.30 -20.63 -14.73
N ALA A 318 -25.13 -20.32 -14.18
CA ALA A 318 -24.42 -19.08 -14.49
C ALA A 318 -23.07 -19.35 -15.15
N GLU A 319 -22.64 -18.42 -16.00
CA GLU A 319 -21.36 -18.46 -16.69
C GLU A 319 -20.44 -17.33 -16.21
N LEU A 320 -19.14 -17.61 -16.19
CA LEU A 320 -18.14 -16.63 -15.80
C LEU A 320 -17.95 -15.65 -16.97
N VAL A 321 -18.33 -14.40 -16.77
CA VAL A 321 -18.30 -13.36 -17.82
C VAL A 321 -17.18 -12.33 -17.62
N GLY A 322 -16.57 -12.30 -16.43
CA GLY A 322 -15.42 -11.44 -16.16
C GLY A 322 -14.76 -11.70 -14.81
N GLU A 323 -13.57 -11.15 -14.64
CA GLU A 323 -12.86 -11.17 -13.36
C GLU A 323 -12.11 -9.86 -13.09
N ILE A 324 -12.04 -9.50 -11.81
CA ILE A 324 -11.06 -8.53 -11.30
C ILE A 324 -10.06 -9.29 -10.44
N LYS A 325 -8.77 -9.16 -10.77
CA LYS A 325 -7.67 -9.68 -9.93
C LYS A 325 -7.22 -8.58 -8.99
N ALA A 326 -7.04 -8.94 -7.72
CA ALA A 326 -6.57 -8.04 -6.71
C ALA A 326 -5.50 -8.69 -5.81
N LYS A 327 -4.74 -7.86 -5.11
CA LYS A 327 -3.74 -8.27 -4.13
C LYS A 327 -3.96 -7.49 -2.85
N ARG A 328 -4.16 -8.20 -1.76
CA ARG A 328 -4.16 -7.60 -0.42
C ARG A 328 -2.74 -7.61 0.12
N ILE A 329 -2.30 -6.46 0.58
CA ILE A 329 -0.96 -6.25 1.10
C ILE A 329 -1.04 -5.83 2.56
N ILE A 330 -0.22 -6.46 3.38
CA ILE A 330 0.05 -6.08 4.76
C ILE A 330 1.56 -5.93 4.87
N THR A 331 2.02 -4.86 5.53
CA THR A 331 3.42 -4.76 5.95
C THR A 331 3.53 -4.71 7.46
N TYR A 332 4.60 -5.25 8.01
CA TYR A 332 4.88 -5.22 9.44
C TYR A 332 5.97 -4.22 9.77
N TRP A 333 5.78 -3.53 10.90
CA TRP A 333 6.88 -2.93 11.61
C TRP A 333 7.66 -4.01 12.37
N GLN A 334 8.92 -3.73 12.74
CA GLN A 334 9.78 -4.66 13.47
C GLN A 334 9.15 -5.15 14.80
N ASN A 335 8.24 -4.37 15.40
CA ASN A 335 7.50 -4.81 16.60
C ASN A 335 6.23 -5.63 16.27
N GLY A 336 6.06 -6.05 15.00
CA GLY A 336 4.95 -6.80 14.41
C GLY A 336 3.58 -6.13 14.45
N GLN A 337 3.54 -4.83 14.71
CA GLN A 337 2.35 -4.07 14.38
C GLN A 337 2.22 -3.99 12.86
N SER A 338 1.11 -4.47 12.33
CA SER A 338 0.69 -4.11 10.99
C SER A 338 -0.24 -2.91 11.11
N ARG A 339 0.25 -1.79 10.63
CA ARG A 339 -0.42 -0.48 10.74
C ARG A 339 -0.96 0.01 9.40
N ASN A 340 -0.99 -0.89 8.43
CA ASN A 340 -1.33 -0.59 7.07
C ASN A 340 -1.90 -1.85 6.39
N PHE A 341 -2.95 -1.65 5.60
CA PHE A 341 -3.66 -2.70 4.89
C PHE A 341 -4.24 -2.10 3.61
N TYR A 342 -3.95 -2.72 2.46
CA TYR A 342 -4.47 -2.25 1.18
C TYR A 342 -4.85 -3.41 0.29
N GLU A 343 -5.93 -3.22 -0.46
CA GLU A 343 -6.24 -4.04 -1.61
C GLU A 343 -5.92 -3.27 -2.89
N HIS A 344 -5.04 -3.82 -3.72
CA HIS A 344 -4.73 -3.31 -5.05
C HIS A 344 -5.49 -4.11 -6.09
N ARG A 345 -6.43 -3.49 -6.82
CA ARG A 345 -7.14 -4.10 -7.95
C ARG A 345 -6.32 -3.90 -9.22
N VAL A 346 -5.56 -4.93 -9.58
CA VAL A 346 -4.44 -4.82 -10.53
C VAL A 346 -4.86 -4.95 -12.00
N SER A 347 -5.90 -5.74 -12.28
CA SER A 347 -6.32 -6.02 -13.65
C SER A 347 -7.76 -6.52 -13.72
N LYS A 348 -8.43 -6.28 -14.84
CA LYS A 348 -9.73 -6.86 -15.17
C LYS A 348 -9.73 -7.58 -16.53
N TRP A 349 -10.70 -8.44 -16.74
CA TRP A 349 -11.11 -8.92 -18.07
C TRP A 349 -12.62 -9.18 -18.09
N GLY A 350 -13.24 -9.07 -19.27
CA GLY A 350 -14.66 -9.39 -19.47
C GLY A 350 -15.63 -8.36 -18.86
N ASN A 351 -16.89 -8.75 -18.68
CA ASN A 351 -17.90 -7.94 -18.02
C ASN A 351 -17.70 -7.97 -16.51
N THR A 352 -17.36 -6.82 -15.93
CA THR A 352 -17.16 -6.64 -14.49
C THR A 352 -18.16 -5.66 -13.89
N ASP A 353 -19.36 -5.56 -14.44
CA ASP A 353 -20.45 -4.77 -13.88
C ASP A 353 -21.21 -5.60 -12.81
N PRO A 354 -21.11 -5.24 -11.52
CA PRO A 354 -21.81 -5.96 -10.45
C PRO A 354 -23.33 -5.73 -10.45
N THR A 355 -23.87 -4.79 -11.23
CA THR A 355 -25.32 -4.57 -11.36
C THR A 355 -25.98 -5.57 -12.30
N GLU A 356 -25.21 -6.13 -13.25
CA GLU A 356 -25.68 -7.12 -14.23
C GLU A 356 -25.27 -8.56 -13.88
N THR A 357 -24.48 -8.75 -12.83
CA THR A 357 -23.83 -10.03 -12.53
C THR A 357 -23.87 -10.36 -11.04
N THR A 358 -23.74 -11.65 -10.73
CA THR A 358 -23.48 -12.11 -9.37
C THR A 358 -21.98 -12.19 -9.13
N VAL A 359 -21.49 -11.51 -8.09
CA VAL A 359 -20.06 -11.49 -7.76
C VAL A 359 -19.74 -12.56 -6.71
N VAL A 360 -18.75 -13.40 -7.01
CA VAL A 360 -18.17 -14.37 -6.06
C VAL A 360 -16.74 -13.97 -5.80
N MET A 361 -16.41 -13.79 -4.54
CA MET A 361 -15.04 -13.54 -4.10
C MET A 361 -14.30 -14.86 -3.87
N LYS A 362 -13.03 -14.94 -4.31
CA LYS A 362 -12.13 -16.06 -4.05
C LYS A 362 -10.79 -15.54 -3.50
N THR A 363 -10.49 -15.91 -2.27
CA THR A 363 -9.23 -15.62 -1.57
C THR A 363 -8.29 -16.82 -1.60
N LYS A 364 -6.99 -16.56 -1.68
CA LYS A 364 -5.95 -17.56 -1.35
C LYS A 364 -5.42 -17.33 0.07
N SER A 365 -4.63 -18.28 0.58
CA SER A 365 -3.91 -18.09 1.85
C SER A 365 -2.96 -16.90 1.77
N TRP A 366 -2.82 -16.18 2.89
CA TRP A 366 -1.73 -15.24 3.10
C TRP A 366 -0.38 -15.94 2.96
N ARG A 367 0.58 -15.26 2.34
CA ARG A 367 1.97 -15.72 2.24
C ARG A 367 2.93 -14.59 2.57
N LEU A 368 4.09 -14.93 3.15
CA LEU A 368 5.25 -14.05 3.16
C LEU A 368 5.73 -13.87 1.73
N GLU A 369 5.64 -12.64 1.22
CA GLU A 369 6.01 -12.32 -0.16
C GLU A 369 7.46 -11.87 -0.25
N LEU A 370 7.87 -10.92 0.59
CA LEU A 370 9.21 -10.37 0.57
C LEU A 370 9.62 -9.76 1.90
N GLU A 371 10.93 -9.57 2.03
CA GLU A 371 11.55 -8.65 2.98
C GLU A 371 12.36 -7.62 2.18
N SER A 372 12.18 -6.35 2.50
CA SER A 372 12.90 -5.24 1.87
C SER A 372 13.49 -4.35 2.95
N LEU A 373 14.81 -4.36 3.04
CA LEU A 373 15.60 -3.75 4.10
C LEU A 373 16.41 -2.58 3.53
N VAL A 374 16.53 -1.48 4.27
CA VAL A 374 17.28 -0.29 3.88
C VAL A 374 18.01 0.30 5.08
N SER A 375 19.24 0.77 4.90
CA SER A 375 20.08 1.32 5.96
C SER A 375 20.80 2.58 5.48
N PRO A 376 21.05 3.57 6.37
CA PRO A 376 21.87 4.75 6.05
C PRO A 376 23.36 4.42 5.91
N HIS A 377 23.80 3.23 6.33
CA HIS A 377 25.19 2.80 6.12
C HIS A 377 25.39 2.28 4.70
N THR A 378 26.54 2.60 4.11
CA THR A 378 26.84 2.30 2.70
C THR A 378 28.08 1.43 2.51
N SER A 379 28.90 1.25 3.56
CA SER A 379 30.03 0.32 3.54
C SER A 379 29.55 -1.07 3.95
N LEU A 380 30.01 -2.09 3.22
CA LEU A 380 29.82 -3.52 3.52
C LEU A 380 31.14 -4.29 3.38
N ARG A 381 32.27 -3.62 3.66
CA ARG A 381 33.61 -4.17 3.39
C ARG A 381 34.11 -5.10 4.49
N THR A 382 33.64 -4.90 5.72
CA THR A 382 34.03 -5.68 6.89
C THR A 382 32.80 -6.28 7.58
N TRP A 383 33.02 -7.25 8.47
CA TRP A 383 31.94 -7.76 9.31
C TRP A 383 31.34 -6.67 10.20
N ASP A 384 32.18 -5.79 10.76
CA ASP A 384 31.72 -4.66 11.58
C ASP A 384 30.86 -3.67 10.77
N ASP A 385 31.18 -3.46 9.50
CA ASP A 385 30.36 -2.65 8.60
C ASP A 385 28.98 -3.27 8.40
N LEU A 386 28.92 -4.60 8.21
CA LEU A 386 27.65 -5.33 8.07
C LEU A 386 26.83 -5.28 9.36
N VAL A 387 27.48 -5.40 10.53
CA VAL A 387 26.81 -5.28 11.83
C VAL A 387 26.19 -3.89 11.97
N LYS A 388 26.94 -2.82 11.67
CA LYS A 388 26.41 -1.45 11.69
C LYS A 388 25.27 -1.24 10.70
N TRP A 389 25.40 -1.81 9.50
CA TRP A 389 24.34 -1.77 8.49
C TRP A 389 23.05 -2.40 9.02
N GLU A 390 23.16 -3.58 9.64
CA GLU A 390 22.04 -4.30 10.27
C GLU A 390 21.46 -3.56 11.48
N GLU A 391 22.29 -2.92 12.32
CA GLU A 391 21.84 -2.18 13.51
C GLU A 391 20.84 -1.06 13.19
N HIS A 392 21.05 -0.37 12.07
CA HIS A 392 20.18 0.74 11.65
C HIS A 392 19.28 0.38 10.46
N ARG A 393 19.19 -0.91 10.10
CA ARG A 393 18.31 -1.31 9.02
C ARG A 393 16.86 -1.07 9.41
N GLN A 394 16.10 -0.60 8.44
CA GLN A 394 14.67 -0.41 8.50
C GLN A 394 14.04 -1.19 7.35
N GLY A 395 12.74 -1.39 7.40
CA GLY A 395 11.99 -1.90 6.27
C GLY A 395 11.19 -3.17 6.58
N PRO A 396 10.03 -3.33 5.91
CA PRO A 396 9.07 -4.37 6.25
C PRO A 396 9.41 -5.76 5.75
N ALA A 397 8.88 -6.73 6.49
CA ALA A 397 8.27 -7.91 5.91
C ALA A 397 6.91 -7.55 5.29
N GLN A 398 6.68 -7.99 4.05
CA GLN A 398 5.41 -7.81 3.34
C GLN A 398 4.72 -9.15 3.13
N LEU A 399 3.45 -9.21 3.51
CA LEU A 399 2.57 -10.30 3.14
C LEU A 399 1.68 -9.93 1.97
N ASN A 400 1.30 -10.96 1.24
CA ASN A 400 0.36 -10.86 0.14
C ASN A 400 -0.72 -11.92 0.28
N GLN A 401 -1.96 -11.53 0.03
CA GLN A 401 -3.07 -12.43 -0.23
C GLN A 401 -3.65 -12.13 -1.61
N PRO A 402 -3.48 -13.04 -2.58
CA PRO A 402 -4.17 -12.95 -3.87
C PRO A 402 -5.69 -13.09 -3.70
N VAL A 403 -6.42 -12.22 -4.39
CA VAL A 403 -7.88 -12.17 -4.43
C VAL A 403 -8.35 -12.15 -5.87
N VAL A 404 -9.42 -12.88 -6.17
CA VAL A 404 -10.11 -12.82 -7.47
C VAL A 404 -11.59 -12.62 -7.24
N TYR A 405 -12.14 -11.54 -7.79
CA TYR A 405 -13.57 -11.31 -7.89
C TYR A 405 -14.05 -11.87 -9.22
N LYS A 406 -15.00 -12.80 -9.17
CA LYS A 406 -15.54 -13.48 -10.34
C LYS A 406 -16.97 -13.02 -10.59
N PHE A 407 -17.25 -12.55 -11.79
CA PHE A 407 -18.53 -12.00 -12.21
C PHE A 407 -19.28 -13.05 -13.02
N TYR A 408 -20.47 -13.44 -12.56
CA TYR A 408 -21.28 -14.47 -13.20
C TYR A 408 -22.59 -13.91 -13.74
N LYS A 409 -22.94 -14.25 -14.98
CA LYS A 409 -24.23 -13.92 -15.59
C LYS A 409 -25.07 -15.20 -15.70
N PHE A 410 -26.35 -15.13 -15.38
CA PHE A 410 -27.25 -16.26 -15.61
C PHE A 410 -27.39 -16.52 -17.10
N VAL A 411 -27.30 -17.78 -17.48
CA VAL A 411 -27.63 -18.23 -18.82
C VAL A 411 -29.12 -18.48 -18.81
N ASP A 412 -29.87 -17.79 -19.67
CA ASP A 412 -31.26 -18.12 -19.89
C ASP A 412 -31.32 -19.59 -20.30
N SER A 413 -32.03 -20.41 -19.54
CA SER A 413 -32.36 -21.75 -20.01
C SER A 413 -33.30 -21.56 -21.19
N ASP A 414 -32.84 -21.91 -22.39
CA ASP A 414 -33.77 -22.20 -23.48
C ASP A 414 -34.86 -23.14 -22.92
N GLU A 415 -36.11 -22.73 -23.10
CA GLU A 415 -37.37 -23.22 -22.48
C GLU A 415 -37.47 -24.72 -22.17
#